data_AF-A0A7S3C795-F1
#
_entry.id   AF-A0A7S3C795-F1
#
_cell.length_a   1.000
_cell.length_b   1.000
_cell.length_c   1.000
_cell.angle_alpha   90.00
_cell.angle_beta   90.00
_cell.angle_gamma   90.00
#
_symmetry.space_group_name_H-M   'P 1'
#
loop_
_entity.id
_entity.type
_entity.pdbx_description
1 polymer ?
#
loop_
_entity_poly.entity_id
_entity_poly.type
_entity_poly.pdbx_seq_one_letter_code
_entity_poly.pdbx_strand_id
1 'polypeptide(L)'
;ELVYLVAQQEVKDEHGGQLEPPGFHVVALPYADDVRSPEEQQRKKGELPQYAGEDQVQRAKELVAAMKLDEDWDSTYIRNPALQRHYQILQALALGEDPTQVSVEDGTLPAEAVLEGAKGAITAFAMELPPMDVPAPKKRAPAAKRGTAAKKGKV
;
A
#
# COMPACT_ATOMS: atom_id res chain seq x y z
N GLU A 1 4.88 8.37 -29.12
CA GLU A 1 5.38 7.94 -27.81
C GLU A 1 6.89 8.10 -27.77
N LEU A 2 7.41 8.67 -26.68
CA LEU A 2 8.84 8.75 -26.43
C LEU A 2 9.22 7.58 -25.52
N VAL A 3 10.26 6.84 -25.90
CA VAL A 3 10.71 5.66 -25.14
C VAL A 3 12.20 5.72 -24.89
N TYR A 4 12.62 5.25 -23.73
CA TYR A 4 14.01 5.08 -23.35
C TYR A 4 14.34 3.59 -23.26
N LEU A 5 15.38 3.16 -23.99
CA LEU A 5 15.82 1.78 -24.02
C LEU A 5 16.95 1.58 -23.03
N VAL A 6 16.68 0.84 -21.95
CA VAL A 6 17.69 0.45 -20.97
C VAL A 6 18.25 -0.90 -21.36
N ALA A 7 19.56 -0.98 -21.62
CA ALA A 7 20.22 -2.26 -21.86
C ALA A 7 20.13 -3.13 -20.60
N GLN A 8 19.54 -4.31 -20.72
CA GLN A 8 19.34 -5.28 -19.65
C GLN A 8 20.21 -6.51 -19.91
N GLN A 9 21.08 -6.83 -18.96
CA GLN A 9 21.89 -8.04 -18.98
C GLN A 9 21.07 -9.23 -18.49
N GLU A 10 21.45 -10.43 -18.91
CA GLU A 10 20.80 -11.65 -18.45
C GLU A 10 21.18 -11.94 -16.99
N VAL A 11 20.17 -12.21 -16.17
CA VAL A 11 20.35 -12.72 -14.80
C VAL A 11 19.73 -14.11 -14.73
N LYS A 12 20.50 -15.10 -14.27
CA LYS A 12 20.04 -16.47 -14.06
C LYS A 12 20.01 -16.81 -12.59
N ASP A 13 19.09 -17.68 -12.21
CA ASP A 13 19.08 -18.30 -10.90
C ASP A 13 20.20 -19.37 -10.78
N GLU A 14 20.34 -19.94 -9.58
CA GLU A 14 21.33 -20.99 -9.29
C GLU A 14 21.07 -22.30 -10.06
N HIS A 15 19.87 -22.50 -10.59
CA HIS A 15 19.45 -23.67 -11.35
C HIS A 15 19.53 -23.45 -12.88
N GLY A 16 20.00 -22.28 -13.32
CA GLY A 16 20.10 -21.92 -14.74
C GLY A 16 18.77 -21.44 -15.36
N GLY A 17 17.73 -21.26 -14.55
CA GLY A 17 16.50 -20.57 -14.94
C GLY A 17 16.76 -19.08 -15.19
N GLN A 18 16.12 -18.53 -16.20
CA GLN A 18 16.27 -17.12 -16.57
C GLN A 18 15.35 -16.26 -15.69
N LEU A 19 15.94 -15.43 -14.82
CA LEU A 19 15.21 -14.46 -14.00
C LEU A 19 14.98 -13.16 -14.79
N GLU A 20 16.04 -12.60 -15.36
CA GLU A 20 15.97 -11.42 -16.21
C GLU A 20 16.42 -11.77 -17.64
N PRO A 21 15.56 -11.58 -18.66
CA PRO A 21 15.94 -11.87 -20.03
C PRO A 21 16.95 -10.83 -20.57
N PRO A 22 17.86 -11.23 -21.47
CA PRO A 22 18.75 -10.30 -22.14
C PRO A 22 17.98 -9.44 -23.15
N GLY A 23 18.27 -8.14 -23.20
CA GLY A 23 17.70 -7.27 -24.23
C GLY A 23 17.62 -5.81 -23.81
N PHE A 24 16.50 -5.17 -24.14
CA PHE A 24 16.23 -3.79 -23.77
C PHE A 24 14.92 -3.69 -23.01
N HIS A 25 14.96 -3.09 -21.82
CA HIS A 25 13.77 -2.69 -21.09
C HIS A 25 13.27 -1.37 -21.67
N VAL A 26 12.04 -1.38 -22.20
CA VAL A 26 11.42 -0.22 -22.84
C VAL A 26 10.70 0.60 -21.77
N VAL A 27 11.28 1.73 -21.38
CA VAL A 27 10.66 2.67 -20.45
C VAL A 27 9.89 3.74 -21.24
N ALA A 28 8.57 3.76 -21.09
CA ALA A 28 7.76 4.84 -21.65
C ALA A 28 8.01 6.14 -20.87
N LEU A 29 8.42 7.20 -21.57
CA LEU A 29 8.63 8.50 -20.97
C LEU A 29 7.34 9.33 -21.07
N PRO A 30 6.86 9.91 -19.95
CA PRO A 30 5.66 10.74 -19.96
C PRO A 30 5.86 11.99 -20.81
N TYR A 31 4.82 12.41 -21.53
CA TYR A 31 4.78 13.73 -22.15
C TYR A 31 4.47 14.81 -21.10
N ALA A 32 4.58 16.08 -21.49
CA ALA A 32 4.25 17.20 -20.59
C ALA A 32 2.81 17.11 -20.05
N ASP A 33 1.86 16.57 -20.83
CA ASP A 33 0.46 16.42 -20.44
C ASP A 33 0.24 15.32 -19.37
N ASP A 34 1.13 14.32 -19.28
CA ASP A 34 1.05 13.24 -18.30
C ASP A 34 1.59 13.67 -16.92
N VAL A 35 2.45 14.69 -16.89
CA VAL A 35 3.06 15.21 -15.67
C VAL A 35 2.07 16.11 -14.94
N ARG A 36 1.58 15.63 -13.79
CA ARG A 36 0.71 16.41 -12.92
C ARG A 36 1.53 17.23 -11.94
N SER A 37 1.27 18.54 -11.87
CA SER A 37 1.80 19.37 -10.80
C SER A 37 1.24 18.88 -9.46
N PRO A 38 2.09 18.66 -8.44
CA PRO A 38 1.58 18.36 -7.10
C PRO A 38 0.72 19.54 -6.64
N GLU A 39 -0.25 19.25 -5.76
CA GLU A 39 -0.94 20.31 -5.03
C GLU A 39 0.13 21.18 -4.34
N GLU A 40 -0.01 22.51 -4.43
CA GLU A 40 0.87 23.43 -3.71
C GLU A 40 0.89 22.96 -2.25
N GLN A 41 2.05 22.50 -1.78
CA GLN A 41 2.20 22.10 -0.40
C GLN A 41 1.67 23.25 0.46
N GLN A 42 0.99 22.93 1.57
CA GLN A 42 0.51 23.92 2.55
C GLN A 42 1.68 24.61 3.29
N ARG A 43 2.77 24.93 2.59
CA ARG A 43 3.82 25.82 3.06
C ARG A 43 3.29 27.22 2.91
N LYS A 44 3.23 27.98 4.00
CA LYS A 44 2.95 29.41 3.85
C LYS A 44 4.11 30.03 3.09
N LYS A 45 3.81 30.91 2.15
CA LYS A 45 4.81 31.63 1.36
C LYS A 45 5.83 32.29 2.30
N GLY A 46 7.08 31.82 2.28
CA GLY A 46 8.17 32.31 3.14
C GLY A 46 8.58 31.38 4.29
N GLU A 47 7.90 30.25 4.50
CA GLU A 47 8.34 29.23 5.45
C GLU A 47 9.50 28.40 4.86
N LEU A 48 10.60 28.31 5.61
CA LEU A 48 11.72 27.44 5.28
C LEU A 48 11.27 25.97 5.35
N PRO A 49 11.87 25.07 4.55
CA PRO A 49 11.66 23.64 4.73
C PRO A 49 12.00 23.24 6.17
N GLN A 50 11.07 22.57 6.84
CA GLN A 50 11.37 21.91 8.11
C GLN A 50 12.17 20.65 7.78
N TYR A 51 13.47 20.71 8.02
CA TYR A 51 14.33 19.55 7.95
C TYR A 51 14.26 18.80 9.29
N ALA A 52 14.24 17.48 9.21
CA ALA A 52 14.32 16.64 10.41
C ALA A 52 15.69 16.79 11.08
N GLY A 53 15.71 16.76 12.40
CA GLY A 53 16.97 16.73 13.17
C GLY A 53 17.73 15.41 12.97
N GLU A 54 19.03 15.41 13.25
CA GLU A 54 19.86 14.20 13.14
C GLU A 54 19.33 13.05 14.02
N ASP A 55 18.85 13.37 15.22
CA ASP A 55 18.25 12.40 16.15
C ASP A 55 16.97 11.76 15.60
N GLN A 56 16.11 12.58 14.98
CA GLN A 56 14.87 12.11 14.34
C GLN A 56 15.19 11.18 13.16
N VAL A 57 16.21 11.51 12.36
CA VAL A 57 16.67 10.67 11.27
C VAL A 57 17.26 9.36 11.80
N GLN A 58 18.00 9.41 12.91
CA GLN A 58 18.59 8.21 13.51
C GLN A 58 17.50 7.26 14.05
N ARG A 59 16.48 7.77 14.75
CA ARG A 59 15.32 6.96 15.17
C ARG A 59 14.55 6.39 13.99
N ALA A 60 14.40 7.15 12.90
CA ALA A 60 13.76 6.66 11.69
C ALA A 60 14.56 5.51 11.04
N LYS A 61 15.90 5.57 11.05
CA LYS A 61 16.74 4.46 10.57
C LYS A 61 16.58 3.20 11.43
N GLU A 62 16.51 3.35 12.75
CA GLU A 62 16.25 2.23 13.68
C GLU A 62 14.89 1.59 13.41
N LEU A 63 13.86 2.40 13.14
CA LEU A 63 12.53 1.94 12.77
C LEU A 63 12.53 1.15 11.46
N VAL A 64 13.16 1.69 10.40
CA VAL A 64 13.26 1.01 9.10
C VAL A 64 14.03 -0.31 9.23
N ALA A 65 15.09 -0.33 10.04
CA ALA A 65 15.85 -1.56 10.29
C ALA A 65 15.00 -2.62 11.03
N ALA A 66 14.18 -2.21 12.01
CA ALA A 66 13.29 -3.10 12.74
C ALA A 66 12.13 -3.66 11.88
N MET A 67 11.76 -2.98 10.80
CA MET A 67 10.72 -3.40 9.86
C MET A 67 11.27 -4.06 8.59
N LYS A 68 12.58 -4.30 8.52
CA LYS A 68 13.19 -4.96 7.37
C LYS A 68 12.67 -6.40 7.32
N LEU A 69 12.23 -6.83 6.14
CA LEU A 69 11.87 -8.22 5.90
C LEU A 69 13.14 -9.09 5.99
N ASP A 70 13.01 -10.27 6.59
CA ASP A 70 14.13 -11.23 6.73
C ASP A 70 14.58 -11.77 5.37
N GLU A 71 13.65 -11.85 4.42
CA GLU A 71 13.90 -12.26 3.04
C GLU A 71 13.96 -11.05 2.11
N ASP A 72 14.73 -11.19 1.03
CA ASP A 72 14.76 -10.19 -0.04
C ASP A 72 13.38 -10.13 -0.71
N TRP A 73 12.96 -8.91 -1.07
CA TRP A 73 11.68 -8.70 -1.73
C TRP A 73 11.68 -9.32 -3.13
N ASP A 74 10.70 -10.19 -3.39
CA ASP A 74 10.38 -10.68 -4.72
C ASP A 74 8.96 -10.27 -5.14
N SER A 75 8.83 -9.91 -6.42
CA SER A 75 7.58 -9.62 -7.10
C SER A 75 6.55 -10.75 -7.05
N THR A 76 6.98 -11.99 -6.84
CA THR A 76 6.09 -13.16 -6.84
C THR A 76 5.41 -13.45 -5.50
N TYR A 77 5.88 -12.82 -4.41
CA TYR A 77 5.40 -13.13 -3.05
C TYR A 77 3.95 -12.71 -2.82
N ILE A 78 3.54 -11.55 -3.34
CA ILE A 78 2.19 -11.04 -3.14
C ILE A 78 1.32 -11.38 -4.34
N ARG A 79 0.40 -12.32 -4.13
CA ARG A 79 -0.62 -12.71 -5.12
C ARG A 79 -1.83 -11.79 -5.03
N ASN A 80 -2.49 -11.57 -6.17
CA ASN A 80 -3.74 -10.79 -6.20
C ASN A 80 -4.88 -11.54 -5.48
N PRO A 81 -5.37 -11.04 -4.33
CA PRO A 81 -6.37 -11.75 -3.51
C PRO A 81 -7.72 -11.88 -4.22
N ALA A 82 -8.10 -10.90 -5.05
CA ALA A 82 -9.35 -10.92 -5.80
C ALA A 82 -9.34 -12.03 -6.86
N LEU A 83 -8.21 -12.21 -7.56
CA LEU A 83 -8.05 -13.29 -8.53
C LEU A 83 -7.98 -14.65 -7.84
N GLN A 84 -7.23 -14.77 -6.74
CA GLN A 84 -7.17 -16.02 -5.97
C GLN A 84 -8.57 -16.45 -5.51
N ARG A 85 -9.36 -15.52 -4.97
CA ARG A 85 -10.74 -15.79 -4.55
C ARG A 85 -11.64 -16.18 -5.71
N HIS A 86 -11.51 -15.49 -6.85
CA HIS A 86 -12.30 -15.78 -8.03
C HIS A 86 -12.09 -17.22 -8.51
N TYR A 87 -10.84 -17.66 -8.67
CA TYR A 87 -10.55 -19.01 -9.15
C TYR A 87 -10.90 -20.10 -8.13
N GLN A 88 -10.72 -19.86 -6.83
CA GLN A 88 -11.13 -20.84 -5.81
C GLN A 88 -12.64 -21.02 -5.76
N ILE A 89 -13.42 -19.96 -5.95
CA ILE A 89 -14.89 -20.07 -6.07
C ILE A 89 -15.28 -20.86 -7.32
N LEU A 90 -14.63 -20.59 -8.46
CA LEU A 90 -14.90 -21.36 -9.69
C LEU A 90 -14.56 -22.84 -9.51
N GLN A 91 -13.46 -23.14 -8.83
CA GLN A 91 -13.06 -24.51 -8.50
C GLN A 91 -14.08 -25.19 -7.58
N ALA A 92 -14.53 -24.51 -6.51
CA ALA A 92 -15.55 -25.03 -5.60
C ALA A 92 -16.85 -25.35 -6.35
N LEU A 93 -17.30 -24.42 -7.23
CA LEU A 93 -18.47 -24.64 -8.08
C LEU A 93 -18.31 -25.83 -9.03
N ALA A 94 -17.12 -26.03 -9.59
CA ALA A 94 -16.84 -27.16 -10.48
C ALA A 94 -16.80 -28.51 -9.73
N LEU A 95 -16.38 -28.50 -8.47
CA LEU A 95 -16.35 -29.68 -7.59
C LEU A 95 -17.68 -29.94 -6.87
N GLY A 96 -18.64 -29.01 -6.97
CA GLY A 96 -19.94 -29.10 -6.28
C GLY A 96 -19.89 -28.74 -4.80
N GLU A 97 -18.84 -28.02 -4.37
CA GLU A 97 -18.67 -27.53 -3.01
C GLU A 97 -19.38 -26.18 -2.80
N ASP A 98 -19.61 -25.80 -1.53
CA ASP A 98 -20.22 -24.51 -1.20
C ASP A 98 -19.22 -23.36 -1.38
N PRO A 99 -19.46 -22.43 -2.33
CA PRO A 99 -18.55 -21.32 -2.61
C PRO A 99 -18.44 -20.31 -1.46
N THR A 100 -19.34 -20.33 -0.48
CA THR A 100 -19.30 -19.42 0.68
C THR A 100 -18.23 -19.80 1.70
N GLN A 101 -17.74 -21.05 1.66
CA GLN A 101 -16.69 -21.53 2.55
C GLN A 101 -15.28 -21.15 2.07
N VAL A 102 -15.16 -20.60 0.86
CA VAL A 102 -13.88 -20.17 0.29
C VAL A 102 -13.40 -18.90 1.00
N SER A 103 -12.30 -19.06 1.75
CA SER A 103 -11.57 -17.96 2.38
C SER A 103 -10.14 -17.93 1.84
N VAL A 104 -9.72 -16.77 1.33
CA VAL A 104 -8.37 -16.55 0.81
C VAL A 104 -7.62 -15.65 1.79
N GLU A 105 -6.41 -16.06 2.15
CA GLU A 105 -5.49 -15.22 2.90
C GLU A 105 -4.99 -14.06 2.02
N ASP A 106 -5.12 -12.83 2.52
CA ASP A 106 -4.72 -11.62 1.81
C ASP A 106 -3.27 -11.25 2.17
N GLY A 107 -2.33 -11.62 1.30
CA GLY A 107 -0.92 -11.26 1.43
C GLY A 107 -0.61 -9.78 1.18
N THR A 108 -1.59 -8.95 0.82
CA THR A 108 -1.39 -7.48 0.68
C THR A 108 -1.50 -6.75 2.03
N LEU A 109 -2.05 -7.41 3.05
CA LEU A 109 -2.16 -6.83 4.39
C LEU A 109 -0.78 -6.79 5.08
N PRO A 110 -0.48 -5.74 5.86
CA PRO A 110 0.76 -5.68 6.62
C PRO A 110 0.90 -6.85 7.59
N ALA A 111 2.11 -7.40 7.69
CA ALA A 111 2.42 -8.48 8.63
C ALA A 111 2.37 -7.95 10.08
N GLU A 112 1.28 -8.26 10.78
CA GLU A 112 1.05 -7.77 12.14
C GLU A 112 2.18 -8.20 13.09
N ALA A 113 2.68 -9.43 12.98
CA ALA A 113 3.76 -9.94 13.82
C ALA A 113 5.04 -9.09 13.74
N VAL A 114 5.40 -8.62 12.53
CA VAL A 114 6.57 -7.74 12.31
C VAL A 114 6.32 -6.38 12.96
N LEU A 115 5.11 -5.84 12.80
CA LEU A 115 4.71 -4.59 13.45
C LEU A 115 4.72 -4.71 14.97
N GLU A 116 4.32 -5.86 15.52
CA GLU A 116 4.36 -6.11 16.95
C GLU A 116 5.78 -6.15 17.50
N GLY A 117 6.70 -6.79 16.79
CA GLY A 117 8.14 -6.77 17.12
C GLY A 117 8.73 -5.37 17.06
N ALA A 118 8.31 -4.56 16.09
CA ALA A 118 8.78 -3.19 15.89
C ALA A 118 8.11 -2.14 16.82
N LYS A 119 7.15 -2.52 17.68
CA LYS A 119 6.43 -1.59 18.58
C LYS A 119 7.35 -0.66 19.36
N GLY A 120 8.48 -1.16 19.87
CA GLY A 120 9.43 -0.36 20.64
C GLY A 120 10.13 0.72 19.80
N ALA A 121 10.47 0.42 18.55
CA ALA A 121 11.05 1.40 17.63
C ALA A 121 10.00 2.43 17.17
N ILE A 122 8.75 1.99 16.96
CA ILE A 122 7.63 2.87 16.61
C ILE A 122 7.39 3.90 17.71
N THR A 123 7.33 3.47 18.98
CA THR A 123 7.12 4.38 20.11
C THR A 123 8.28 5.32 20.33
N ALA A 124 9.52 4.83 20.20
CA ALA A 124 10.72 5.67 20.30
C ALA A 124 10.76 6.76 19.22
N PHE A 125 10.40 6.42 17.97
CA PHE A 125 10.28 7.41 16.90
C PHE A 125 9.13 8.40 17.13
N ALA A 126 7.98 7.92 17.62
CA ALA A 126 6.84 8.77 17.91
C ALA A 126 7.12 9.80 19.03
N MET A 127 8.02 9.50 19.97
CA MET A 127 8.40 10.43 21.04
C MET A 127 9.27 11.60 20.55
N GLU A 128 10.08 11.41 19.51
CA GLU A 128 10.94 12.46 18.96
C GLU A 128 10.21 13.41 17.99
N LEU A 129 9.01 13.02 17.55
CA LEU A 129 8.21 13.85 16.68
C LEU A 129 7.41 14.88 17.49
N PRO A 130 7.24 16.11 16.98
CA PRO A 130 6.34 17.07 17.61
C PRO A 130 4.92 16.48 17.68
N PRO A 131 4.13 16.79 18.72
CA PRO A 131 2.77 16.31 18.83
C PRO A 131 2.01 16.75 17.58
N MET A 132 1.59 15.77 16.77
CA MET A 132 0.70 16.06 15.66
C MET A 132 -0.60 16.62 16.23
N ASP A 133 -1.02 17.78 15.75
CA ASP A 133 -2.34 18.34 16.02
C ASP A 133 -3.36 17.51 15.24
N VAL A 134 -3.61 16.28 15.72
CA VAL A 134 -4.56 15.37 15.08
C VAL A 134 -5.95 15.94 15.39
N PRO A 135 -6.69 16.49 14.42
CA PRO A 135 -8.05 16.91 14.69
C PRO A 135 -8.82 15.67 15.14
N ALA A 136 -9.30 15.70 16.40
CA ALA A 136 -10.02 14.59 17.00
C ALA A 136 -11.07 14.05 16.00
N PRO A 137 -11.19 12.71 15.84
CA PRO A 137 -12.14 12.15 14.91
C PRO A 137 -13.53 12.68 15.27
N LYS A 138 -14.10 13.51 14.38
CA LYS A 138 -15.47 14.00 14.55
C LYS A 138 -16.36 12.78 14.68
N LYS A 139 -16.84 12.51 15.90
CA LYS A 139 -17.84 11.47 16.16
C LYS A 139 -18.97 11.70 15.17
N ARG A 140 -19.14 10.77 14.23
CA ARG A 140 -20.28 10.80 13.30
C ARG A 140 -21.53 10.79 14.18
N ALA A 141 -22.34 11.83 14.07
CA ALA A 141 -23.64 11.87 14.73
C ALA A 141 -24.47 10.65 14.27
N PRO A 142 -25.23 10.00 15.15
CA PRO A 142 -26.05 8.86 14.78
C PRO A 142 -27.02 9.27 13.67
N ALA A 143 -27.12 8.45 12.63
CA ALA A 143 -28.01 8.66 11.50
C ALA A 143 -29.46 8.83 12.02
N ALA A 144 -30.05 10.01 11.76
CA ALA A 144 -31.45 10.25 12.06
C ALA A 144 -32.31 9.25 11.28
N LYS A 145 -33.08 8.43 12.02
CA LYS A 145 -34.09 7.53 11.45
C LYS A 145 -35.05 8.37 10.60
N ARG A 146 -35.05 8.17 9.28
CA ARG A 146 -36.09 8.69 8.39
C ARG A 146 -37.41 8.01 8.75
N GLY A 147 -38.33 8.77 9.34
CA GLY A 147 -39.70 8.35 9.61
C GLY A 147 -40.43 8.07 8.29
N THR A 148 -41.15 6.96 8.25
CA THR A 148 -42.07 6.57 7.17
C THR A 148 -43.34 7.42 7.25
N ALA A 149 -43.43 8.47 6.44
CA ALA A 149 -44.68 9.18 6.20
C ALA A 149 -45.49 8.46 5.12
N ALA A 150 -46.46 7.65 5.56
CA ALA A 150 -47.46 7.03 4.68
C ALA A 150 -48.35 8.13 4.05
N LYS A 151 -48.23 8.31 2.73
CA LYS A 151 -49.06 9.22 1.95
C LYS A 151 -50.41 8.56 1.67
N LYS A 152 -51.46 8.91 2.45
CA LYS A 152 -52.85 8.66 2.07
C LYS A 152 -53.16 9.50 0.81
N GLY A 153 -53.32 8.84 -0.33
CA GLY A 153 -53.87 9.40 -1.56
C GLY A 153 -55.28 8.88 -1.77
N LYS A 154 -56.23 9.82 -1.78
CA LYS A 154 -57.66 9.68 -2.03
C LYS A 154 -57.91 9.77 -3.53
N VAL A 155 -58.46 8.74 -4.16
CA VAL A 155 -59.54 8.75 -5.19
C VAL A 155 -60.19 7.38 -5.16
#